data_AF-A0A1V1NST0-F1
#
_entry.id   AF-A0A1V1NST0-F1
#
_cell.length_a   1.000
_cell.length_b   1.000
_cell.length_c   1.000
_cell.angle_alpha   90.00
_cell.angle_beta   90.00
_cell.angle_gamma   90.00
#
_symmetry.space_group_name_H-M   'P 1'
#
loop_
_entity.id
_entity.type
_entity.pdbx_description
1 polymer ?
#
loop_
_entity_poly.entity_id
_entity_poly.type
_entity_poly.pdbx_seq_one_letter_code
_entity_poly.pdbx_strand_id
1 'polypeptide(L)'
;LSQTVLPEWCSQFLADSTIQLKAKPETNWNFVSWSNDLTATSPEILYQITENSTIQVNFQIKQVMLSLEGDKSINVNHELRHLPLTLPFDLYSTVLLEIVDSDDFICWAGDMDQNCSQSLSINMTEDKNYCGMSLMAIHAVAKFW
;
A
#
# COMPACT_ATOMS: atom_id res chain seq x y z
N LEU A 1 13.75 6.03 11.30
CA LEU A 1 13.52 6.28 9.87
C LEU A 1 12.92 7.68 9.81
N SER A 2 13.70 8.65 9.31
CA SER A 2 13.31 10.05 9.13
C SER A 2 13.46 10.45 7.65
N GLN A 3 12.33 10.70 6.99
CA GLN A 3 12.28 11.33 5.67
C GLN A 3 13.01 12.68 5.70
N THR A 4 13.76 13.01 4.65
CA THR A 4 14.58 14.23 4.61
C THR A 4 14.22 15.09 3.40
N VAL A 5 14.23 16.39 3.60
CA VAL A 5 14.16 17.40 2.54
C VAL A 5 15.43 18.24 2.62
N LEU A 6 15.95 18.61 1.46
CA LEU A 6 17.09 19.52 1.35
C LEU A 6 16.66 20.79 0.60
N PRO A 7 17.12 21.97 1.03
CA PRO A 7 17.80 22.27 2.31
C PRO A 7 16.93 22.05 3.56
N GLU A 8 17.49 22.25 4.75
CA GLU A 8 16.79 22.07 6.03
C GLU A 8 15.47 22.87 6.09
N TRP A 9 14.43 22.23 6.64
CA TRP A 9 13.04 22.73 6.64
C TRP A 9 12.81 24.08 7.33
N CYS A 10 13.72 24.46 8.24
CA CYS A 10 13.66 25.72 8.95
C CYS A 10 15.01 26.42 8.82
N SER A 11 15.19 27.07 7.67
CA SER A 11 16.40 27.83 7.38
C SER A 11 16.03 29.23 6.92
N GLN A 12 16.97 30.15 7.09
CA GLN A 12 16.90 31.48 6.51
C GLN A 12 17.58 31.47 5.14
N PHE A 13 16.98 32.17 4.18
CA PHE A 13 17.52 32.34 2.85
C PHE A 13 17.46 33.81 2.47
N LEU A 14 18.34 34.22 1.55
CA LEU A 14 18.32 35.58 1.03
C LEU A 14 17.09 35.77 0.15
N ALA A 15 16.47 36.94 0.25
CA ALA A 15 15.42 37.35 -0.69
C ALA A 15 15.96 37.29 -2.13
N ASP A 16 15.09 36.91 -3.06
CA ASP A 16 15.34 36.70 -4.49
C ASP A 16 16.36 35.59 -4.81
N SER A 17 16.81 34.82 -3.82
CA SER A 17 17.65 33.65 -4.07
C SER A 17 16.84 32.49 -4.63
N THR A 18 17.50 31.66 -5.44
CA THR A 18 16.93 30.39 -5.92
C THR A 18 17.56 29.26 -5.13
N ILE A 19 16.72 28.41 -4.53
CA ILE A 19 17.14 27.18 -3.85
C ILE A 19 16.69 25.96 -4.64
N GLN A 20 17.43 24.86 -4.50
CA GLN A 20 17.00 23.56 -5.00
C GLN A 20 16.34 22.79 -3.86
N LEU A 21 15.03 22.56 -3.97
CA LEU A 21 14.29 21.66 -3.10
C LEU A 21 14.41 20.23 -3.62
N LYS A 22 14.78 19.31 -2.74
CA LYS A 22 14.87 17.87 -3.06
C LYS A 22 14.21 17.04 -1.98
N ALA A 23 13.18 16.29 -2.37
CA ALA A 23 12.53 15.29 -1.53
C ALA A 23 13.30 13.96 -1.60
N LYS A 24 13.67 13.41 -0.44
CA LYS A 24 14.28 12.08 -0.34
C LYS A 24 13.34 11.15 0.42
N PRO A 25 12.49 10.38 -0.28
CA PRO A 25 11.69 9.36 0.38
C PRO A 25 12.60 8.30 0.98
N GLU A 26 12.19 7.76 2.12
CA GLU A 26 12.86 6.60 2.72
C GLU A 26 12.51 5.32 1.95
N THR A 27 13.23 4.25 2.24
CA THR A 27 12.87 2.91 1.76
C THR A 27 11.40 2.64 2.05
N ASN A 28 10.69 2.14 1.04
CA ASN A 28 9.27 1.82 1.10
C ASN A 28 8.30 3.00 1.21
N TRP A 29 8.77 4.23 1.04
CA TRP A 29 7.93 5.40 0.84
C TRP A 29 8.09 5.93 -0.59
N ASN A 30 7.06 6.60 -1.08
CA ASN A 30 7.05 7.33 -2.32
C ASN A 30 6.85 8.82 -2.02
N PHE A 31 7.57 9.67 -2.75
CA PHE A 31 7.22 11.08 -2.84
C PHE A 31 5.87 11.22 -3.56
N VAL A 32 5.00 12.09 -3.04
CA VAL A 32 3.68 12.39 -3.62
C VAL A 32 3.68 13.77 -4.26
N SER A 33 3.97 14.80 -3.46
CA SER A 33 3.90 16.19 -3.90
C SER A 33 4.57 17.14 -2.92
N TRP A 34 4.83 18.35 -3.40
CA TRP A 34 4.96 19.54 -2.57
C TRP A 34 3.59 20.23 -2.47
N SER A 35 3.27 20.82 -1.31
CA SER A 35 2.02 21.56 -1.07
C SER A 35 2.24 22.80 -0.20
N ASN A 36 1.15 23.52 0.09
CA ASN A 36 1.07 24.86 0.70
C ASN A 36 1.55 25.94 -0.27
N ASP A 37 2.61 26.69 0.06
CA ASP A 37 3.06 27.83 -0.76
C ASP A 37 3.79 27.42 -2.05
N LEU A 38 3.97 26.11 -2.25
CA LEU A 38 4.47 25.51 -3.48
C LEU A 38 3.64 24.26 -3.82
N THR A 39 3.08 24.19 -5.03
CA THR A 39 2.46 22.97 -5.56
C THR A 39 3.30 22.39 -6.68
N ALA A 40 3.86 21.21 -6.48
CA ALA A 40 4.67 20.53 -7.49
C ALA A 40 4.66 19.01 -7.31
N THR A 41 4.75 18.27 -8.42
CA THR A 41 4.80 16.81 -8.45
C THR A 41 6.18 16.26 -8.86
N SER A 42 7.15 17.15 -9.09
CA SER A 42 8.55 16.75 -9.25
C SER A 42 9.23 16.64 -7.89
N PRO A 43 9.96 15.55 -7.57
CA PRO A 43 10.69 15.41 -6.31
C PRO A 43 11.89 16.37 -6.20
N GLU A 44 12.31 16.97 -7.31
CA GLU A 44 13.36 17.99 -7.37
C GLU A 44 12.87 19.22 -8.13
N ILE A 45 13.01 20.40 -7.53
CA ILE A 45 12.51 21.67 -8.07
C ILE A 45 13.42 22.83 -7.66
N LEU A 46 13.64 23.77 -8.58
CA LEU A 46 14.20 25.09 -8.28
C LEU A 46 13.07 26.01 -7.81
N TYR A 47 13.23 26.58 -6.61
CA TYR A 47 12.26 27.48 -6.00
C TYR A 47 12.91 28.84 -5.76
N GLN A 48 12.29 29.89 -6.30
CA GLN A 48 12.73 31.27 -6.08
C GLN A 48 12.04 31.83 -4.84
N ILE A 49 12.84 32.35 -3.91
CA ILE A 49 12.37 32.87 -2.64
C ILE A 49 12.06 34.35 -2.80
N THR A 50 10.78 34.65 -3.03
CA THR A 50 10.30 36.04 -3.16
C THR A 50 9.71 36.57 -1.86
N GLU A 51 9.28 35.69 -0.96
CA GLU A 51 8.68 36.02 0.33
C GLU A 51 8.87 34.88 1.33
N ASN A 52 8.35 35.07 2.55
CA ASN A 52 8.30 33.99 3.54
C ASN A 52 7.31 32.93 3.08
N SER A 53 7.73 31.67 3.08
CA SER A 53 6.89 30.56 2.58
C SER A 53 7.00 29.33 3.46
N THR A 54 5.87 28.65 3.61
CA THR A 54 5.71 27.36 4.25
C THR A 54 5.47 26.33 3.16
N ILE A 55 6.47 25.50 2.90
CA ILE A 55 6.39 24.43 1.90
C ILE A 55 6.27 23.10 2.65
N GLN A 56 5.26 22.31 2.30
CA GLN A 56 5.08 20.97 2.82
C GLN A 56 5.48 19.93 1.79
N VAL A 57 6.15 18.87 2.22
CA VAL A 57 6.42 17.68 1.42
C VAL A 57 5.44 16.59 1.83
N ASN A 58 4.89 15.88 0.86
CA ASN A 58 3.95 14.79 1.11
C ASN A 58 4.60 13.49 0.63
N PHE A 59 4.61 12.50 1.53
CA PHE A 59 5.05 11.15 1.24
C PHE A 59 3.92 10.16 1.57
N GLN A 60 3.88 9.06 0.83
CA GLN A 60 2.98 7.94 1.09
C GLN A 60 3.77 6.65 1.19
N ILE A 61 3.35 5.75 2.08
CA ILE A 61 3.94 4.41 2.12
C ILE A 61 3.61 3.69 0.81
N LYS A 62 4.52 2.84 0.33
CA LYS A 62 4.26 2.01 -0.85
C LYS A 62 3.09 1.08 -0.56
N GLN A 63 2.34 0.78 -1.61
CA GLN A 63 1.28 -0.20 -1.56
C GLN A 63 1.72 -1.50 -2.23
N VAL A 64 1.18 -2.60 -1.74
CA VAL A 64 1.33 -3.96 -2.28
C VAL A 64 -0.06 -4.56 -2.49
N MET A 65 -0.15 -5.52 -3.41
CA MET A 65 -1.42 -6.08 -3.83
C MET A 65 -1.73 -7.38 -3.09
N LEU A 66 -2.97 -7.54 -2.62
CA LEU A 66 -3.51 -8.81 -2.18
C LEU A 66 -4.47 -9.35 -3.24
N SER A 67 -4.10 -10.45 -3.89
CA SER A 67 -4.93 -11.20 -4.82
C SER A 67 -5.57 -12.37 -4.10
N LEU A 68 -6.89 -12.46 -4.18
CA LEU A 68 -7.67 -13.53 -3.57
C LEU A 68 -8.47 -14.24 -4.66
N GLU A 69 -8.22 -15.54 -4.81
CA GLU A 69 -8.96 -16.44 -5.69
C GLU A 69 -9.96 -17.28 -4.89
N GLY A 70 -11.00 -17.76 -5.56
CA GLY A 70 -12.08 -18.54 -4.96
C GLY A 70 -13.43 -18.13 -5.51
N ASP A 71 -14.47 -18.79 -5.04
CA ASP A 71 -15.86 -18.60 -5.47
C ASP A 71 -16.77 -18.04 -4.37
N LYS A 72 -16.26 -17.99 -3.13
CA LYS A 72 -17.01 -17.55 -1.96
C LYS A 72 -16.94 -16.04 -1.73
N SER A 73 -17.93 -15.54 -1.00
CA SER A 73 -17.85 -14.21 -0.39
C SER A 73 -17.21 -14.28 0.98
N ILE A 74 -16.38 -13.30 1.29
CA ILE A 74 -15.58 -13.20 2.52
C ILE A 74 -15.65 -11.76 3.03
N ASN A 75 -15.34 -11.53 4.30
CA ASN A 75 -15.07 -10.18 4.78
C ASN A 75 -13.57 -9.90 4.66
N VAL A 76 -13.22 -8.78 4.05
CA VAL A 76 -11.86 -8.22 4.04
C VAL A 76 -11.90 -6.97 4.90
N ASN A 77 -11.23 -6.99 6.06
CA ASN A 77 -11.30 -5.92 7.07
C ASN A 77 -12.76 -5.56 7.44
N HIS A 78 -13.58 -6.58 7.71
CA HIS A 78 -15.02 -6.48 8.01
C HIS A 78 -15.91 -6.00 6.85
N GLU A 79 -15.38 -5.78 5.65
CA GLU A 79 -16.17 -5.42 4.48
C GLU A 79 -16.42 -6.65 3.61
N LEU A 80 -17.70 -6.96 3.35
CA LEU A 80 -18.09 -8.07 2.49
C LEU A 80 -17.57 -7.86 1.06
N ARG A 81 -16.85 -8.86 0.56
CA ARG A 81 -16.33 -8.92 -0.81
C ARG A 81 -16.62 -10.27 -1.44
N HIS A 82 -16.74 -10.30 -2.76
CA HIS A 82 -16.87 -11.53 -3.53
C HIS A 82 -15.55 -11.84 -4.23
N LEU A 83 -15.11 -13.10 -4.15
CA LEU A 83 -13.92 -13.59 -4.85
C LEU A 83 -14.27 -13.98 -6.30
N PRO A 84 -13.32 -13.88 -7.26
CA PRO A 84 -11.95 -13.40 -7.10
C PRO A 84 -11.85 -11.87 -7.05
N LEU A 85 -10.81 -11.35 -6.40
CA LEU A 85 -10.52 -9.92 -6.32
C LEU A 85 -9.03 -9.65 -6.15
N THR A 86 -8.63 -8.40 -6.43
CA THR A 86 -7.30 -7.88 -6.07
C THR A 86 -7.45 -6.49 -5.48
N LEU A 87 -6.86 -6.24 -4.30
CA LEU A 87 -6.95 -4.97 -3.58
C LEU A 87 -5.55 -4.45 -3.18
N PRO A 88 -5.31 -3.13 -3.26
CA PRO A 88 -4.09 -2.52 -2.75
C PRO A 88 -4.17 -2.32 -1.23
N PHE A 89 -3.05 -2.55 -0.56
CA PHE A 89 -2.86 -2.28 0.86
C PHE A 89 -1.51 -1.62 1.11
N ASP A 90 -1.45 -0.77 2.13
CA ASP A 90 -0.21 -0.15 2.58
C ASP A 90 0.80 -1.22 3.03
N LEU A 91 2.07 -1.06 2.69
CA LEU A 91 3.13 -1.96 3.12
C LEU A 91 3.18 -2.03 4.66
N TYR A 92 3.32 -3.23 5.19
CA TYR A 92 3.30 -3.58 6.61
C TYR A 92 1.94 -3.40 7.30
N SER A 93 0.88 -3.09 6.56
CA SER A 93 -0.48 -3.16 7.09
C SER A 93 -0.88 -4.61 7.36
N THR A 94 -1.86 -4.79 8.26
CA THR A 94 -2.47 -6.09 8.52
C THR A 94 -3.85 -6.15 7.92
N VAL A 95 -4.14 -7.21 7.15
CA VAL A 95 -5.44 -7.48 6.54
C VAL A 95 -6.07 -8.67 7.24
N LEU A 96 -7.30 -8.52 7.70
CA LEU A 96 -8.10 -9.59 8.28
C LEU A 96 -9.06 -10.14 7.21
N LEU A 97 -8.93 -11.44 6.94
CA LEU A 97 -9.90 -12.20 6.15
C LEU A 97 -10.79 -13.00 7.10
N GLU A 98 -12.10 -12.97 6.86
CA GLU A 98 -13.05 -13.79 7.61
C GLU A 98 -14.03 -14.47 6.64
N ILE A 99 -14.24 -15.76 6.84
CA ILE A 99 -15.24 -16.51 6.09
C ILE A 99 -16.64 -16.10 6.55
N VAL A 100 -17.49 -15.73 5.59
CA VAL A 100 -18.89 -15.34 5.86
C VAL A 100 -19.76 -16.58 6.01
N ASP A 101 -19.55 -17.55 5.13
CA ASP A 101 -20.26 -18.84 5.13
C ASP A 101 -19.25 -19.98 5.13
N SER A 102 -19.15 -20.62 6.30
CA SER A 102 -18.23 -21.73 6.54
C SER A 102 -18.65 -23.03 5.90
N ASP A 103 -19.92 -23.16 5.49
CA ASP A 103 -20.39 -24.37 4.83
C ASP A 103 -19.58 -24.55 3.54
N ASP A 104 -18.97 -25.71 3.35
CA ASP A 104 -18.09 -26.02 2.21
C ASP A 104 -16.74 -25.28 2.14
N PHE A 105 -16.36 -24.41 3.09
CA PHE A 105 -14.98 -23.90 3.14
C PHE A 105 -14.02 -25.00 3.59
N ILE A 106 -12.91 -25.16 2.86
CA ILE A 106 -11.88 -26.14 3.18
C ILE A 106 -10.73 -25.44 3.91
N CYS A 107 -9.91 -24.68 3.18
CA CYS A 107 -8.76 -23.96 3.72
C CYS A 107 -8.37 -22.81 2.79
N TRP A 108 -7.57 -21.89 3.31
CA TRP A 108 -6.74 -20.98 2.53
C TRP A 108 -5.44 -21.69 2.09
N ALA A 109 -5.02 -21.42 0.86
CA ALA A 109 -3.73 -21.85 0.30
C ALA A 109 -3.09 -20.69 -0.48
N GLY A 110 -1.85 -20.86 -0.96
CA GLY A 110 -1.13 -19.86 -1.76
C GLY A 110 0.22 -19.51 -1.15
N ASP A 111 0.51 -18.22 -0.96
CA ASP A 111 1.75 -17.68 -0.38
C ASP A 111 1.90 -17.92 1.14
N MET A 112 1.32 -19.02 1.64
CA MET A 112 1.36 -19.46 3.03
C MET A 112 1.20 -20.98 3.09
N ASP A 113 1.66 -21.59 4.19
CA ASP A 113 1.24 -22.95 4.52
C ASP A 113 -0.28 -23.00 4.66
N GLN A 114 -0.87 -24.11 4.20
CA GLN A 114 -2.31 -24.29 4.19
C GLN A 114 -2.91 -23.99 5.57
N ASN A 115 -3.93 -23.13 5.61
CA ASN A 115 -4.56 -22.70 6.85
C ASN A 115 -6.08 -22.82 6.75
N CYS A 116 -6.65 -23.67 7.61
CA CYS A 116 -8.07 -24.00 7.59
C CYS A 116 -8.86 -23.24 8.67
N SER A 117 -8.28 -22.18 9.22
CA SER A 117 -8.98 -21.27 10.14
C SER A 117 -9.99 -20.43 9.36
N GLN A 118 -11.15 -20.21 9.97
CA GLN A 118 -12.21 -19.36 9.40
C GLN A 118 -11.85 -17.86 9.38
N SER A 119 -10.80 -17.48 10.11
CA SER A 119 -10.21 -16.15 10.06
C SER A 119 -8.71 -16.24 9.85
N LEU A 120 -8.17 -15.28 9.09
CA LEU A 120 -6.76 -15.20 8.75
C LEU A 120 -6.28 -13.76 8.83
N SER A 121 -5.20 -13.53 9.57
CA SER A 121 -4.52 -12.24 9.63
C SER A 121 -3.27 -12.28 8.74
N ILE A 122 -3.20 -11.37 7.77
CA ILE A 122 -2.15 -11.30 6.75
C ILE A 122 -1.37 -10.01 6.98
N ASN A 123 -0.04 -10.12 7.13
CA ASN A 123 0.83 -8.96 7.11
C ASN A 123 1.29 -8.67 5.68
N MET A 124 0.99 -7.49 5.16
CA MET A 124 1.25 -7.09 3.77
C MET A 124 2.69 -6.60 3.58
N THR A 125 3.64 -7.53 3.52
CA THR A 125 5.08 -7.23 3.34
C THR A 125 5.54 -7.18 1.89
N GLU A 126 4.73 -7.71 0.98
CA GLU A 126 4.94 -7.84 -0.46
C GLU A 126 3.59 -8.16 -1.10
N ASP A 127 3.56 -8.30 -2.44
CA ASP A 127 2.38 -8.79 -3.12
C ASP A 127 2.08 -10.23 -2.67
N LYS A 128 0.81 -10.51 -2.37
CA LYS A 128 0.37 -11.81 -1.83
C LYS A 128 -0.78 -12.37 -2.64
N ASN A 129 -0.77 -13.68 -2.83
CA ASN A 129 -1.75 -14.45 -3.56
C ASN A 129 -2.26 -15.58 -2.68
N TYR A 130 -3.56 -15.57 -2.39
CA TYR A 130 -4.23 -16.65 -1.68
C TYR A 130 -5.44 -17.18 -2.43
N CYS A 131 -5.73 -18.45 -2.24
CA CYS A 131 -6.91 -19.12 -2.78
C CYS A 131 -7.76 -19.66 -1.63
N GLY A 132 -9.02 -19.26 -1.57
CA GLY A 132 -10.02 -19.83 -0.67
C GLY A 132 -10.62 -21.08 -1.29
N MET A 133 -10.21 -22.25 -0.82
CA MET A 133 -10.69 -23.53 -1.34
C MET A 133 -12.07 -23.87 -0.77
N SER A 134 -12.97 -24.36 -1.63
CA SER A 134 -14.30 -24.82 -1.25
C SER A 134 -14.64 -26.20 -1.86
N LEU A 135 -15.59 -26.94 -1.27
CA LEU A 135 -15.99 -28.28 -1.74
C LEU A 135 -16.64 -28.25 -3.14
N MET A 136 -17.17 -27.12 -3.60
CA MET A 136 -17.69 -26.98 -4.98
C MET A 136 -16.61 -26.57 -6.00
N ALA A 137 -15.42 -26.15 -5.56
CA ALA A 137 -14.34 -25.64 -6.42
C ALA A 137 -13.37 -26.73 -6.96
N ILE A 138 -13.76 -28.01 -7.03
CA ILE A 138 -12.89 -29.12 -7.50
C ILE A 138 -12.58 -29.04 -9.03
N HIS A 139 -12.80 -27.89 -9.69
CA HIS A 139 -12.42 -27.68 -11.11
C HIS A 139 -11.39 -26.56 -11.35
N ALA A 140 -10.79 -25.96 -10.31
CA ALA A 140 -9.70 -25.01 -10.52
C ALA A 140 -8.40 -25.76 -10.90
N VAL A 141 -8.08 -25.77 -12.19
CA VAL A 141 -6.84 -26.35 -12.73
C VAL A 141 -5.68 -25.42 -12.38
N ALA A 142 -4.76 -25.89 -11.54
CA ALA A 142 -3.44 -25.28 -11.42
C ALA A 142 -2.72 -25.35 -12.77
N LYS A 143 -2.55 -24.22 -13.44
CA LYS A 143 -1.61 -24.13 -14.57
C LYS A 143 -0.23 -23.87 -14.00
N PHE A 144 0.53 -24.94 -13.79
CA PHE A 144 1.97 -24.87 -13.73
C PHE A 144 2.50 -25.02 -15.16
N TRP A 145 3.06 -23.94 -15.72
CA TRP A 145 4.07 -23.97 -16.77
C TRP A 145 5.09 -22.89 -16.47
#